data_AF-A0A3G5BQH5-F1
#
_entry.id   AF-A0A3G5BQH5-F1
#
_cell.length_a   1.000
_cell.length_b   1.000
_cell.length_c   1.000
_cell.angle_alpha   90.00
_cell.angle_beta   90.00
_cell.angle_gamma   90.00
#
_symmetry.space_group_name_H-M   'P 1'
#
loop_
_entity.id
_entity.type
_entity.pdbx_description
1 polymer ?
#
loop_
_entity_poly.entity_id
_entity_poly.type
_entity_poly.pdbx_seq_one_letter_code
_entity_poly.pdbx_strand_id
1 'polypeptide(L)'
;KVMVEHGELVMGILCKKTLGTSAGSLLHICMLELGHEVCGRFYGNIQTVINNWLLLEGHSIGIGDTIADPETYKEIQRAIKKAKEDVIEVIQKAHNMELEPTPGNTLRQTFENQVNRILNDAR
;
A
#
# COMPACT_ATOMS: atom_id res chain seq x y z
N LYS A 1 3.21 1.87 -16.75
CA LYS A 1 3.70 3.17 -17.27
C LYS A 1 2.55 3.85 -17.99
N VAL A 2 2.32 5.14 -17.77
CA VAL A 2 1.27 5.92 -18.47
C VAL A 2 1.94 6.80 -19.51
N MET A 3 1.36 6.91 -20.70
CA MET A 3 1.85 7.74 -21.79
C MET A 3 0.69 8.55 -22.37
N VAL A 4 0.84 9.87 -22.35
CA VAL A 4 -0.09 10.83 -22.95
C VAL A 4 0.70 11.63 -23.98
N GLU A 5 0.25 11.62 -25.23
CA GLU A 5 0.92 12.34 -26.33
C GLU A 5 -0.12 13.19 -27.06
N HIS A 6 0.20 14.46 -27.31
CA HIS A 6 -0.69 15.40 -27.99
C HIS A 6 -2.12 15.49 -27.40
N GLY A 7 -2.26 15.25 -26.09
CA GLY A 7 -3.55 15.26 -25.39
C GLY A 7 -4.32 13.93 -25.43
N GLU A 8 -3.76 12.87 -26.01
CA GLU A 8 -4.38 11.55 -26.10
C GLU A 8 -3.67 10.53 -25.20
N LEU A 9 -4.46 9.75 -24.45
CA LEU A 9 -3.94 8.64 -23.65
C LEU A 9 -3.61 7.45 -24.56
N VAL A 10 -2.32 7.26 -24.86
CA VAL A 10 -1.84 6.20 -25.75
C VAL A 10 -1.80 4.85 -25.02
N MET A 11 -1.35 4.83 -23.76
CA MET A 11 -1.28 3.61 -22.96
C MET A 11 -1.23 3.85 -21.45
N GLY A 12 -1.67 2.85 -20.69
CA GLY A 12 -1.55 2.80 -19.23
C GLY A 12 -2.85 3.13 -18.49
N ILE A 13 -2.89 2.77 -17.20
CA ILE A 13 -4.04 3.01 -16.33
C ILE A 13 -3.78 4.26 -15.49
N LEU A 14 -4.72 5.20 -15.55
CA LEU A 14 -4.69 6.42 -14.75
C LEU A 14 -5.01 6.09 -13.30
N CYS A 15 -4.13 6.49 -12.37
CA CYS A 15 -4.34 6.30 -10.94
C CYS A 15 -3.99 7.58 -10.18
N LYS A 16 -3.98 7.51 -8.84
CA LYS A 16 -3.60 8.64 -7.97
C LYS A 16 -2.25 9.25 -8.35
N LYS A 17 -1.28 8.47 -8.83
CA LYS A 17 0.03 9.00 -9.24
C LYS A 17 -0.06 9.92 -10.48
N THR A 18 -1.07 9.72 -11.33
CA THR A 18 -1.23 10.45 -12.59
C THR A 18 -2.22 11.60 -12.47
N LEU A 19 -3.34 11.42 -11.74
CA LEU A 19 -4.40 12.43 -11.59
C LEU A 19 -4.43 13.09 -10.21
N GLY A 20 -3.54 12.68 -9.29
CA GLY A 20 -3.47 13.24 -7.94
C GLY A 20 -2.63 14.51 -7.85
N THR A 21 -2.37 14.90 -6.60
CA THR A 21 -1.69 16.15 -6.23
C THR A 21 -0.16 16.09 -6.30
N SER A 22 0.41 15.00 -6.82
CA SER A 22 1.86 14.82 -6.90
C SER A 22 2.48 15.74 -7.95
N ALA A 23 3.72 16.18 -7.70
CA ALA A 23 4.50 16.92 -8.69
C ALA A 23 4.68 16.09 -9.96
N GLY A 24 4.50 16.74 -11.12
CA GLY A 24 4.56 16.10 -12.44
C GLY A 24 3.33 15.24 -12.78
N SER A 25 2.24 15.33 -12.01
CA SER A 25 0.96 14.75 -12.39
C SER A 25 0.38 15.47 -13.61
N LEU A 26 -0.61 14.86 -14.25
CA LEU A 26 -1.26 15.39 -15.44
C LEU A 26 -1.85 16.79 -15.20
N LEU A 27 -2.42 17.01 -14.02
CA LEU A 27 -3.00 18.30 -13.63
C LEU A 27 -1.94 19.35 -13.34
N HIS A 28 -0.79 18.95 -12.78
CA HIS A 28 0.34 19.85 -12.63
C HIS A 28 0.87 20.32 -13.99
N ILE A 29 1.02 19.39 -14.95
CA ILE A 29 1.46 19.72 -16.31
C ILE A 29 0.42 20.59 -17.03
N CYS A 30 -0.87 20.24 -16.97
CA CYS A 30 -1.95 21.02 -17.58
C CYS A 30 -2.00 22.46 -17.04
N MET A 31 -1.78 22.66 -15.73
CA MET A 31 -1.70 23.99 -15.14
C MET A 31 -0.51 24.80 -15.68
N LEU A 32 0.65 24.17 -15.83
CA LEU A 32 1.88 24.84 -16.29
C LEU A 32 1.85 25.14 -17.79
N GLU A 33 1.31 24.23 -18.61
CA GLU A 33 1.31 24.37 -20.07
C GLU A 33 0.11 25.14 -20.61
N LEU A 34 -1.06 24.99 -19.98
CA LEU A 34 -2.35 25.48 -20.52
C LEU A 34 -3.04 26.51 -19.62
N GLY A 35 -2.52 26.77 -18.42
CA GLY A 35 -3.03 27.77 -17.49
C GLY A 35 -4.29 27.36 -16.72
N HIS A 36 -4.73 28.23 -15.81
CA HIS A 36 -5.75 27.88 -14.82
C HIS A 36 -7.14 27.65 -15.43
N GLU A 37 -7.51 28.33 -16.52
CA GLU A 37 -8.85 28.20 -17.10
C GLU A 37 -9.06 26.86 -17.78
N VAL A 38 -8.05 26.39 -18.52
CA VAL A 38 -8.08 25.09 -19.19
C VAL A 38 -7.99 23.99 -18.14
N CYS A 39 -7.09 24.11 -17.16
CA CYS A 39 -6.98 23.14 -16.08
C CYS A 39 -8.25 23.05 -15.22
N GLY A 40 -8.88 24.19 -14.92
CA GLY A 40 -10.16 24.24 -14.21
C GLY A 40 -11.30 23.57 -14.98
N ARG A 41 -11.40 23.82 -16.30
CA ARG A 41 -12.37 23.12 -17.16
C ARG A 41 -12.08 21.61 -17.25
N PHE A 42 -10.81 21.23 -17.30
CA PHE A 42 -10.40 19.83 -17.35
C PHE A 42 -10.84 19.05 -16.09
N TYR A 43 -10.73 19.65 -14.91
CA TYR A 43 -11.28 19.09 -13.67
C TYR A 43 -12.79 18.81 -13.77
N GLY A 44 -13.56 19.81 -14.22
CA GLY A 44 -15.01 19.66 -14.41
C GLY A 44 -15.35 18.57 -15.41
N ASN A 45 -14.67 18.57 -16.57
CA ASN A 45 -14.91 17.59 -17.63
C ASN A 45 -14.66 16.15 -17.17
N ILE A 46 -13.54 15.88 -16.48
CA ILE A 46 -13.25 14.55 -15.95
C ILE A 46 -14.33 14.13 -14.94
N GLN A 47 -14.65 14.99 -13.97
CA GLN A 47 -15.63 14.67 -12.94
C GLN A 47 -17.01 14.38 -13.55
N THR A 48 -17.47 15.21 -14.49
CA THR A 48 -18.76 15.00 -15.14
C THR A 48 -18.78 13.69 -15.94
N VAL A 49 -17.77 13.40 -16.75
CA VAL A 49 -17.74 12.17 -17.56
C VAL A 49 -17.65 10.92 -16.67
N ILE A 50 -16.72 10.90 -15.72
CA ILE A 50 -16.48 9.73 -14.88
C ILE A 50 -17.65 9.47 -13.91
N ASN A 51 -18.23 10.51 -13.32
CA ASN A 51 -19.38 10.33 -12.42
C ASN A 51 -20.60 9.78 -13.17
N ASN A 52 -20.87 10.26 -14.38
CA ASN A 52 -21.97 9.72 -15.20
C ASN A 52 -21.70 8.27 -15.64
N TRP A 53 -20.46 7.94 -16.01
CA TRP A 53 -20.07 6.57 -16.32
C TRP A 53 -20.21 5.65 -15.09
N LEU A 54 -19.81 6.12 -13.91
CA LEU A 54 -19.89 5.36 -12.66
C LEU A 54 -21.34 5.05 -12.25
N LEU A 55 -22.31 5.88 -12.63
CA LEU A 55 -23.74 5.58 -12.44
C LEU A 55 -24.22 4.37 -13.26
N LEU A 56 -23.60 4.14 -14.43
CA LEU A 56 -23.91 2.99 -15.30
C LEU A 56 -23.14 1.74 -14.89
N GLU A 57 -21.84 1.88 -14.60
CA GLU A 57 -20.99 0.77 -14.20
C GLU A 57 -21.33 0.28 -12.79
N GLY A 58 -21.53 1.21 -11.86
CA GLY A 58 -21.64 0.93 -10.44
C GLY A 58 -20.30 0.59 -9.78
N HIS A 59 -20.20 0.85 -8.48
CA HIS A 59 -19.10 0.35 -7.65
C HIS A 59 -19.62 0.09 -6.25
N SER A 60 -19.27 -1.06 -5.68
CA SER A 60 -19.72 -1.49 -4.36
C SER A 60 -18.62 -2.29 -3.67
N ILE A 61 -18.76 -2.45 -2.36
CA ILE A 61 -17.92 -3.30 -1.52
C ILE A 61 -18.83 -4.11 -0.60
N GLY A 62 -18.52 -5.38 -0.39
CA GLY A 62 -19.26 -6.30 0.45
C GLY A 62 -18.36 -7.17 1.31
N ILE A 63 -18.98 -8.02 2.13
CA ILE A 63 -18.24 -8.97 2.97
C ILE A 63 -17.45 -10.01 2.15
N GLY A 64 -17.86 -10.26 0.91
CA GLY A 64 -17.13 -11.15 -0.01
C GLY A 64 -15.72 -10.63 -0.33
N ASP A 65 -15.53 -9.31 -0.40
CA ASP A 65 -14.24 -8.69 -0.71
C ASP A 65 -13.21 -8.85 0.43
N THR A 66 -13.65 -9.26 1.62
CA THR A 66 -12.78 -9.48 2.79
C THR A 66 -12.51 -10.96 3.06
N ILE A 67 -13.12 -11.88 2.31
CA ILE A 67 -12.94 -13.32 2.47
C ILE A 67 -11.85 -13.80 1.51
N ALA A 68 -10.69 -14.14 2.06
CA ALA A 68 -9.59 -14.76 1.30
C ALA A 68 -9.91 -16.21 0.94
N ASP A 69 -9.30 -16.72 -0.13
CA ASP A 69 -9.46 -18.12 -0.52
C ASP A 69 -8.85 -19.09 0.53
N PRO A 70 -9.32 -20.35 0.57
CA PRO A 70 -8.87 -21.30 1.58
C PRO A 70 -7.37 -21.59 1.56
N GLU A 71 -6.68 -21.47 0.42
CA GLU A 71 -5.23 -21.72 0.37
C GLU A 71 -4.47 -20.53 0.94
N THR A 72 -4.82 -19.31 0.56
CA THR A 72 -4.29 -18.09 1.19
C THR A 72 -4.51 -18.11 2.72
N TYR A 73 -5.69 -18.56 3.18
CA TYR A 73 -5.95 -18.66 4.62
C TYR A 73 -5.01 -19.65 5.33
N LYS A 74 -4.73 -20.82 4.72
CA LYS A 74 -3.75 -21.76 5.27
C LYS A 74 -2.35 -21.17 5.30
N GLU A 75 -1.95 -20.43 4.28
CA GLU A 75 -0.64 -19.77 4.23
C GLU A 75 -0.52 -18.71 5.34
N ILE A 76 -1.55 -17.91 5.57
CA ILE A 76 -1.62 -16.96 6.69
C ILE A 76 -1.45 -17.71 8.03
N GLN A 77 -2.18 -18.81 8.24
CA GLN A 77 -2.04 -19.61 9.46
C GLN A 77 -0.64 -20.21 9.62
N ARG A 78 -0.01 -20.68 8.54
CA ARG A 78 1.37 -21.19 8.55
C ARG A 78 2.35 -20.06 8.91
N ALA A 79 2.21 -18.87 8.33
CA ALA A 79 3.05 -17.72 8.63
C ALA A 79 2.94 -17.30 10.10
N ILE A 80 1.72 -17.20 10.63
CA ILE A 80 1.46 -16.88 12.04
C ILE A 80 2.06 -17.95 12.96
N LYS A 81 1.88 -19.24 12.63
CA LYS A 81 2.43 -20.33 13.43
C LYS A 81 3.95 -20.28 13.47
N LYS A 82 4.60 -20.10 12.32
CA LYS A 82 6.06 -19.96 12.24
C LYS A 82 6.56 -18.77 13.05
N ALA A 83 5.92 -17.60 12.93
CA ALA A 83 6.30 -16.43 13.71
C ALA A 83 6.19 -16.66 15.22
N LYS A 84 5.18 -17.41 15.68
CA LYS A 84 5.07 -17.81 17.09
C LYS A 84 6.19 -18.75 17.51
N GLU A 85 6.55 -19.71 16.67
CA GLU A 85 7.68 -20.63 16.92
C GLU A 85 9.00 -19.85 17.02
N ASP A 86 9.25 -18.94 16.08
CA ASP A 86 10.44 -18.08 16.07
C ASP A 86 10.53 -17.20 17.34
N VAL A 87 9.40 -16.64 17.80
CA VAL A 87 9.35 -15.87 19.07
C VAL A 87 9.66 -16.76 20.28
N ILE A 88 9.16 -18.00 20.31
CA ILE A 88 9.46 -18.95 21.39
C ILE A 88 10.96 -19.26 21.44
N GLU A 89 11.61 -19.44 20.29
CA GLU A 89 13.07 -19.64 20.24
C GLU A 89 13.84 -18.43 20.80
N VAL A 90 13.41 -17.20 20.50
CA VAL A 90 14.02 -15.99 21.05
C VAL A 90 13.82 -15.90 22.56
N ILE A 91 12.63 -16.29 23.07
CA ILE A 91 12.36 -16.37 24.51
C ILE A 91 13.30 -17.40 25.18
N GLN A 92 13.49 -18.57 24.58
CA GLN A 92 14.39 -19.60 25.10
C GLN A 92 15.84 -19.13 25.14
N LYS A 93 16.35 -18.50 24.06
CA LYS A 93 17.69 -17.91 24.03
C LYS A 93 17.88 -16.85 25.12
N ALA A 94 16.87 -16.02 25.35
CA ALA A 94 16.91 -15.02 26.42
C ALA A 94 16.97 -15.68 27.82
N HIS A 95 16.18 -16.73 28.07
CA HIS A 95 16.21 -17.48 29.33
C HIS A 95 17.53 -18.20 29.57
N ASN A 96 18.15 -18.75 28.52
CA ASN A 96 19.45 -19.43 28.60
C ASN A 96 20.64 -18.47 28.64
N MET A 97 20.41 -17.15 28.67
CA MET A 97 21.45 -16.10 28.59
C MET A 97 22.31 -16.19 27.32
N GLU A 98 21.77 -16.75 26.23
CA GLU A 98 22.41 -16.85 24.90
C GLU A 98 22.11 -15.62 24.02
N LEU A 99 21.30 -14.69 24.50
CA LEU A 99 20.97 -13.45 23.79
C LEU A 99 22.01 -12.37 24.11
N GLU A 100 22.67 -11.85 23.09
CA GLU A 100 23.60 -10.72 23.23
C GLU A 100 22.88 -9.37 23.03
N PRO A 101 23.20 -8.34 23.84
CA PRO A 101 22.64 -7.01 23.65
C PRO A 101 23.17 -6.38 22.37
N THR A 102 22.25 -5.84 21.56
CA THR A 102 22.63 -5.03 20.39
C THR A 102 23.28 -3.71 20.82
N PRO A 103 24.25 -3.17 20.05
CA PRO A 103 24.94 -1.94 20.42
C PRO A 103 23.98 -0.79 20.75
N GLY A 104 24.14 -0.18 21.91
CA GLY A 104 23.29 0.94 22.36
C GLY A 104 21.94 0.54 22.97
N ASN A 105 21.63 -0.76 23.07
CA ASN A 105 20.39 -1.25 23.68
C ASN A 105 20.68 -2.11 24.93
N THR A 106 19.76 -2.07 25.89
CA THR A 106 19.72 -3.07 26.96
C THR A 106 19.35 -4.45 26.41
N LEU A 107 19.61 -5.51 27.19
CA LEU A 107 19.23 -6.87 26.82
C LEU A 107 17.70 -6.99 26.60
N ARG A 108 16.91 -6.37 27.47
CA ARG A 108 15.44 -6.33 27.35
C ARG A 108 14.98 -5.60 26.08
N GLN A 109 15.57 -4.45 25.77
CA GLN A 109 15.26 -3.74 24.52
C GLN A 109 15.64 -4.54 23.29
N THR A 110 16.77 -5.27 23.33
CA THR A 110 17.19 -6.15 22.23
C THR A 110 16.18 -7.27 22.01
N PHE A 111 15.70 -7.90 23.09
CA PHE A 111 14.63 -8.88 23.04
C PHE A 111 13.35 -8.30 22.44
N GLU A 112 12.85 -7.18 22.95
CA GLU A 112 11.63 -6.52 22.46
C GLU A 112 11.74 -6.14 20.98
N ASN A 113 12.90 -5.63 20.55
CA ASN A 113 13.17 -5.30 19.15
C ASN A 113 13.15 -6.54 18.24
N GLN A 114 13.76 -7.66 18.67
CA GLN A 114 13.73 -8.91 17.90
C GLN A 114 12.32 -9.48 17.78
N VAL A 115 11.57 -9.52 18.88
CA VAL A 115 10.17 -9.98 18.88
C VAL A 115 9.30 -9.09 17.99
N ASN A 116 9.41 -7.77 18.12
CA ASN A 116 8.66 -6.83 17.29
C ASN A 116 8.99 -6.97 15.81
N ARG A 117 10.26 -7.22 15.46
CA ARG A 117 10.64 -7.48 14.07
C ARG A 117 9.95 -8.73 13.53
N ILE A 118 10.04 -9.85 14.24
CA ILE A 118 9.42 -11.12 13.82
C ILE A 118 7.90 -10.95 13.63
N LEU A 119 7.23 -10.29 14.58
CA LEU A 119 5.78 -10.09 14.52
C LEU A 119 5.36 -9.11 13.41
N ASN A 120 6.17 -8.08 13.12
CA ASN A 120 5.90 -7.16 12.01
C ASN A 120 6.16 -7.80 10.65
N ASP A 121 7.18 -8.65 10.53
CA ASP A 121 7.47 -9.38 9.30
C ASP A 121 6.37 -10.41 8.97
N ALA A 122 5.66 -10.89 9.99
CA ALA A 122 4.56 -11.84 9.87
C ALA A 122 3.16 -11.23 9.66
N ARG A 123 3.02 -9.90 9.84
CA ARG A 123 1.75 -9.16 9.73
C ARG A 123 1.54 -8.61 8.33
#